data_AF-A0A927QVN2-F1
#
_entry.id   AF-A0A927QVN2-F1
#
_cell.length_a   1.000
_cell.length_b   1.000
_cell.length_c   1.000
_cell.angle_alpha   90.00
_cell.angle_beta   90.00
_cell.angle_gamma   90.00
#
_symmetry.space_group_name_H-M   'P 1'
#
loop_
_entity.id
_entity.type
_entity.pdbx_description
1 polymer ?
#
loop_
_entity_poly.entity_id
_entity_poly.type
_entity_poly.pdbx_seq_one_letter_code
_entity_poly.pdbx_strand_id
1 'polypeptide(L)'
;MNNRNEELKKLISECLREGADSYPIQQLLDQFPTTAELVDVTEQQLTSLKGIGMGKARQLTALLKLVKNLTIPTYEQTIIRSPKDAFDLLEPELRYATKEHFIFLFLNTKNRVIYKEIISIGSLSAAIAHPR
;
A
#
# COMPACT_ATOMS: atom_id res chain seq x y z
N MET A 1 1.80 -8.30 -20.02
CA MET A 1 2.69 -7.96 -18.89
C MET A 1 3.59 -6.72 -19.14
N ASN A 2 3.77 -6.24 -20.39
CA ASN A 2 4.63 -5.09 -20.71
C ASN A 2 4.13 -3.70 -20.26
N ASN A 3 2.82 -3.47 -20.14
CA ASN A 3 2.32 -2.09 -20.03
C ASN A 3 2.63 -1.41 -18.69
N ARG A 4 2.61 -2.16 -17.59
CA ARG A 4 2.78 -1.61 -16.23
C ARG A 4 4.21 -1.18 -15.93
N ASN A 5 5.21 -1.94 -16.41
CA ASN A 5 6.61 -1.59 -16.18
C ASN A 5 7.02 -0.38 -17.02
N GLU A 6 6.49 -0.27 -18.25
CA GLU A 6 6.66 0.93 -19.08
C GLU A 6 6.01 2.17 -18.45
N GLU A 7 4.82 2.02 -17.87
CA GLU A 7 4.15 3.11 -17.16
C GLU A 7 4.92 3.55 -15.91
N LEU A 8 5.47 2.60 -15.14
CA LEU A 8 6.33 2.90 -13.99
C LEU A 8 7.60 3.66 -14.41
N LYS A 9 8.29 3.16 -15.45
CA LYS A 9 9.48 3.80 -16.02
C LYS A 9 9.18 5.24 -16.43
N LYS A 10 8.05 5.45 -17.09
CA LYS A 10 7.57 6.78 -17.48
C LYS A 10 7.36 7.69 -16.26
N LEU A 11 6.58 7.25 -15.26
CA LEU A 11 6.30 8.05 -14.06
C LEU A 11 7.57 8.45 -13.29
N ILE A 12 8.52 7.52 -13.14
CA ILE A 12 9.80 7.80 -12.47
C ILE A 12 10.63 8.79 -13.30
N SER A 13 10.68 8.62 -14.62
CA SER A 13 11.41 9.53 -15.52
C SER A 13 10.86 10.97 -15.46
N GLU A 14 9.54 11.13 -15.47
CA GLU A 14 8.87 12.42 -15.34
C GLU A 14 9.12 13.05 -13.96
N CYS A 15 9.00 12.26 -12.89
CA CYS A 15 9.28 12.70 -11.52
C CYS A 15 10.71 13.23 -11.40
N LEU A 16 11.70 12.46 -11.85
CA LEU A 16 13.11 12.82 -11.72
C LEU A 16 13.60 13.84 -12.75
N ARG A 17 12.75 14.22 -13.72
CA ARG A 17 13.09 15.06 -14.88
C ARG A 17 14.28 14.49 -15.65
N GLU A 18 14.22 13.20 -15.91
CA GLU A 18 15.22 12.44 -16.64
C GLU A 18 14.60 11.81 -17.90
N GLY A 19 15.43 11.54 -18.91
CA GLY A 19 14.97 10.76 -20.06
C GLY A 19 14.61 9.34 -19.63
N ALA A 20 13.52 8.77 -20.17
CA ALA A 20 13.10 7.41 -19.83
C ALA A 20 14.19 6.36 -20.06
N ASP A 21 15.00 6.53 -21.11
CA ASP A 21 16.12 5.66 -21.44
C ASP A 21 17.47 6.18 -20.91
N SER A 22 17.46 7.17 -20.01
CA SER A 22 18.68 7.66 -19.39
C SER A 22 19.33 6.60 -18.50
N TYR A 23 20.65 6.63 -18.42
CA TYR A 23 21.42 5.72 -17.58
C TYR A 23 20.94 5.67 -16.11
N PRO A 24 20.64 6.80 -15.42
CA PRO A 24 20.16 6.74 -14.04
C PRO A 24 18.82 6.02 -13.87
N ILE A 25 17.91 6.14 -14.85
CA ILE A 25 16.61 5.45 -14.82
C ILE A 25 16.78 3.96 -15.06
N GLN A 26 17.60 3.57 -16.04
CA GLN A 26 17.90 2.16 -16.30
C GLN A 26 18.56 1.52 -15.06
N GLN A 27 19.61 2.16 -14.51
CA GLN A 27 20.32 1.65 -13.34
C GLN A 27 19.38 1.51 -12.12
N LEU A 28 18.44 2.44 -11.93
CA LEU A 28 17.46 2.37 -10.86
C LEU A 28 16.51 1.18 -11.02
N LEU A 29 15.99 0.95 -12.23
CA LEU A 29 15.07 -0.16 -12.50
C LEU A 29 15.77 -1.51 -12.50
N ASP A 30 17.05 -1.57 -12.86
CA ASP A 30 17.87 -2.78 -12.76
C ASP A 30 18.15 -3.14 -11.29
N GLN A 31 18.41 -2.14 -10.44
CA GLN A 31 18.67 -2.36 -9.02
C GLN A 31 17.39 -2.60 -8.20
N PHE A 32 16.25 -2.06 -8.64
CA PHE A 32 14.95 -2.19 -7.98
C PHE A 32 13.87 -2.60 -9.00
N PRO A 33 13.87 -3.86 -9.46
CA PRO A 33 13.03 -4.33 -10.56
C PRO A 33 11.54 -4.42 -10.23
N THR A 34 11.18 -4.46 -8.94
CA THR A 34 9.79 -4.53 -8.50
C THR A 34 9.37 -3.29 -7.73
N THR A 35 8.08 -2.95 -7.80
CA THR A 35 7.52 -1.84 -7.01
C THR A 35 7.65 -2.07 -5.52
N ALA A 36 7.60 -3.33 -5.07
CA ALA A 36 7.80 -3.70 -3.66
C ALA A 36 9.19 -3.30 -3.16
N GLU A 37 10.22 -3.47 -3.98
CA GLU A 37 11.60 -3.09 -3.65
C GLU A 37 11.81 -1.57 -3.64
N LEU A 38 10.97 -0.81 -4.36
CA LEU A 38 11.01 0.65 -4.34
C LEU A 38 10.37 1.24 -3.09
N VAL A 39 9.33 0.62 -2.51
CA VAL A 39 8.51 1.24 -1.43
C VAL A 39 9.33 1.70 -0.22
N ASP A 40 10.37 0.97 0.16
CA ASP A 40 11.17 1.24 1.35
C ASP A 40 12.63 1.61 1.03
N VAL A 41 12.91 2.06 -0.20
CA VAL A 41 14.26 2.48 -0.60
C VAL A 41 14.69 3.73 0.17
N THR A 42 15.91 3.68 0.70
CA THR A 42 16.50 4.80 1.46
C THR A 42 17.18 5.81 0.53
N GLU A 43 17.29 7.06 0.99
CA GLU A 43 18.06 8.09 0.27
C GLU A 43 19.50 7.63 0.01
N GLN A 44 20.13 6.94 0.98
CA GLN A 44 21.49 6.44 0.87
C GLN A 44 21.63 5.41 -0.27
N GLN A 45 20.71 4.45 -0.36
CA GLN A 45 20.68 3.48 -1.45
C GLN A 45 20.50 4.18 -2.80
N LEU A 46 19.60 5.17 -2.89
CA LEU A 46 19.38 5.93 -4.11
C LEU A 46 20.61 6.75 -4.51
N THR A 47 21.30 7.39 -3.56
CA THR A 47 22.52 8.15 -3.87
C THR A 47 23.72 7.31 -4.25
N SER A 48 23.68 5.99 -4.00
CA SER A 48 24.70 5.06 -4.50
C SER A 48 24.60 4.85 -6.02
N LEU A 49 23.45 5.17 -6.63
CA LEU A 49 23.24 5.11 -8.07
C LEU A 49 23.89 6.32 -8.75
N LYS A 50 24.69 6.04 -9.79
CA LYS A 50 25.39 7.10 -10.51
C LYS A 50 24.38 7.94 -11.30
N GLY A 51 24.40 9.25 -11.06
CA GLY A 51 23.45 10.20 -11.65
C GLY A 51 22.21 10.50 -10.81
N ILE A 52 22.08 9.87 -9.64
CA ILE A 52 21.06 10.20 -8.63
C ILE A 52 21.73 10.91 -7.45
N GLY A 53 21.71 12.24 -7.47
CA GLY A 53 22.15 13.05 -6.33
C GLY A 53 21.09 13.15 -5.23
N MET A 54 21.47 13.72 -4.09
CA MET A 54 20.59 13.91 -2.91
C MET A 54 19.23 14.55 -3.25
N GLY A 55 19.17 15.50 -4.17
CA GLY A 55 17.91 16.15 -4.56
C GLY A 55 16.90 15.18 -5.17
N LYS A 56 17.34 14.33 -6.10
CA LYS A 56 16.51 13.29 -6.75
C LYS A 56 16.17 12.17 -5.78
N ALA A 57 17.14 11.78 -4.93
CA ALA A 57 16.91 10.77 -3.90
C ALA A 57 15.78 11.20 -2.95
N ARG A 58 15.85 12.42 -2.41
CA ARG A 58 14.78 13.00 -1.58
C ARG A 58 13.44 13.08 -2.29
N GLN A 59 13.45 13.51 -3.55
CA GLN A 59 12.24 13.61 -4.35
C GLN A 59 11.54 12.24 -4.49
N LEU A 60 12.30 11.20 -4.84
CA LEU A 60 11.77 9.85 -5.02
C LEU A 60 11.30 9.26 -3.69
N THR A 61 12.11 9.36 -2.63
CA THR A 61 11.72 8.87 -1.30
C THR A 61 10.48 9.59 -0.78
N ALA A 62 10.32 10.90 -1.03
CA ALA A 62 9.12 11.64 -0.67
C ALA A 62 7.89 11.17 -1.45
N LEU A 63 8.02 10.96 -2.76
CA LEU A 63 6.95 10.42 -3.61
C LEU A 63 6.51 9.04 -3.11
N LEU A 64 7.44 8.13 -2.84
CA LEU A 64 7.15 6.78 -2.39
C LEU A 64 6.45 6.77 -1.02
N LYS A 65 6.89 7.64 -0.09
CA LYS A 65 6.21 7.85 1.19
C LYS A 65 4.80 8.39 1.02
N LEU A 66 4.60 9.33 0.10
CA LEU A 66 3.27 9.86 -0.22
C LEU A 66 2.36 8.75 -0.77
N VAL A 67 2.84 7.98 -1.74
CA VAL A 67 2.10 6.83 -2.30
C VAL A 67 1.77 5.84 -1.19
N LYS A 68 2.72 5.49 -0.32
CA LYS A 68 2.48 4.63 0.85
C LYS A 68 1.36 5.21 1.74
N ASN A 69 1.42 6.49 2.09
CA ASN A 69 0.38 7.15 2.89
C ASN A 69 -0.99 7.20 2.21
N LEU A 70 -1.05 7.36 0.88
CA LEU A 70 -2.30 7.40 0.12
C LEU A 70 -2.90 6.00 -0.12
N THR A 71 -2.07 4.96 -0.07
CA THR A 71 -2.46 3.57 -0.32
C THR A 71 -2.71 2.79 0.96
N ILE A 72 -2.20 3.25 2.11
CA ILE A 72 -2.63 2.77 3.41
C ILE A 72 -4.12 3.07 3.54
N PRO A 73 -4.98 2.05 3.69
CA PRO A 73 -6.40 2.27 3.88
C PRO A 73 -6.62 3.18 5.09
N THR A 74 -7.55 4.13 4.99
CA THR A 74 -7.89 5.12 6.04
C THR A 74 -8.47 4.51 7.33
N TYR A 75 -8.23 3.23 7.61
CA TYR A 75 -8.58 2.60 8.89
C TYR A 75 -7.67 3.04 10.04
N GLU A 76 -6.53 3.71 9.75
CA GLU A 76 -5.51 4.09 10.75
C GLU A 76 -6.02 4.96 11.92
N GLN A 77 -7.21 5.55 11.83
CA GLN A 77 -7.76 6.34 12.93
C GLN A 77 -8.65 5.55 13.89
N THR A 78 -9.12 4.36 13.52
CA THR A 78 -10.07 3.63 14.35
C THR A 78 -9.32 2.72 15.33
N ILE A 79 -9.41 3.05 16.62
CA ILE A 79 -8.91 2.21 17.72
C ILE A 79 -10.07 1.38 18.24
N ILE A 80 -9.93 0.05 18.20
CA ILE A 80 -10.92 -0.87 18.74
C ILE A 80 -10.64 -1.10 20.24
N ARG A 81 -11.46 -0.52 21.11
CA ARG A 81 -11.41 -0.74 22.57
C ARG A 81 -12.62 -1.50 23.09
N SER A 82 -13.66 -1.60 22.28
CA SER A 82 -14.92 -2.23 22.61
C SER A 82 -15.60 -2.81 21.36
N PRO A 83 -16.56 -3.73 21.53
CA PRO A 83 -17.39 -4.20 20.41
C PRO A 83 -18.10 -3.07 19.66
N LYS A 84 -18.43 -1.97 20.36
CA LYS A 84 -19.06 -0.80 19.75
C LYS A 84 -18.15 -0.12 18.73
N ASP A 85 -16.85 -0.02 18.99
CA ASP A 85 -15.92 0.60 18.05
C ASP A 85 -15.83 -0.19 16.74
N ALA A 86 -15.90 -1.53 16.82
CA ALA A 86 -15.94 -2.40 15.65
C ALA A 86 -17.27 -2.28 14.90
N PHE A 87 -18.39 -2.14 15.63
CA PHE A 87 -19.69 -1.86 15.05
C PHE A 87 -19.69 -0.51 14.31
N ASP A 88 -19.32 0.58 14.98
CA ASP A 88 -19.31 1.94 14.41
C ASP A 88 -18.41 2.03 13.16
N LEU A 89 -17.33 1.25 13.12
CA LEU A 89 -16.45 1.12 11.94
C LEU A 89 -17.12 0.42 10.76
N LEU A 90 -17.82 -0.70 11.01
CA LEU A 90 -18.33 -1.58 9.97
C LEU A 90 -19.76 -1.25 9.55
N GLU A 91 -20.53 -0.59 10.41
CA GLU A 91 -21.95 -0.31 10.22
C GLU A 91 -22.26 0.49 8.96
N PRO A 92 -21.52 1.56 8.58
CA PRO A 92 -21.80 2.30 7.35
C PRO A 92 -21.72 1.44 6.08
N GLU A 93 -20.88 0.42 6.09
CA GLU A 93 -20.68 -0.49 4.96
C GLU A 93 -21.63 -1.68 4.99
N LEU A 94 -21.98 -2.18 6.19
CA LEU A 94 -22.78 -3.39 6.37
C LEU A 94 -24.27 -3.13 6.63
N ARG A 95 -24.69 -1.88 6.90
CA ARG A 95 -26.09 -1.53 7.24
C ARG A 95 -27.11 -2.09 6.25
N TYR A 96 -26.76 -2.12 4.97
CA TYR A 96 -27.64 -2.60 3.89
C TYR A 96 -27.19 -3.93 3.28
N ALA A 97 -26.22 -4.61 3.90
CA ALA A 97 -25.78 -5.91 3.44
C ALA A 97 -26.91 -6.93 3.57
N THR A 98 -27.26 -7.60 2.47
CA THR A 98 -28.32 -8.62 2.43
C THR A 98 -27.83 -10.02 2.76
N LYS A 99 -26.53 -10.16 3.05
CA LYS A 99 -25.84 -11.42 3.36
C LYS A 99 -24.91 -11.21 4.54
N GLU A 100 -24.67 -12.27 5.30
CA GLU A 100 -23.68 -12.25 6.36
C GLU A 100 -22.26 -12.06 5.78
N HIS A 101 -21.46 -11.21 6.42
CA HIS A 101 -20.07 -11.00 6.06
C HIS A 101 -19.20 -11.39 7.25
N PHE A 102 -18.28 -12.33 7.04
CA PHE A 102 -17.26 -12.67 8.02
C PHE A 102 -16.01 -11.86 7.73
N ILE A 103 -15.68 -10.92 8.61
CA ILE A 103 -14.65 -9.91 8.38
C ILE A 103 -13.58 -10.01 9.46
N PHE A 104 -12.31 -10.02 9.04
CA PHE A 104 -11.17 -9.86 9.93
C PHE A 104 -10.72 -8.40 9.98
N LEU A 105 -10.63 -7.87 11.20
CA LEU A 105 -9.98 -6.60 11.50
C LEU A 105 -8.61 -6.91 12.10
N PHE A 106 -7.55 -6.59 11.37
CA PHE A 106 -6.19 -6.74 11.84
C PHE A 106 -5.81 -5.50 12.63
N LEU A 107 -5.31 -5.70 13.84
CA LEU A 107 -4.99 -4.63 14.77
C LEU A 107 -3.48 -4.59 15.07
N ASN A 108 -2.93 -3.40 15.28
CA ASN A 108 -1.59 -3.27 15.87
C ASN A 108 -1.62 -3.33 17.41
N THR A 109 -0.45 -3.21 18.05
CA THR A 109 -0.30 -3.28 19.53
C THR A 109 -1.03 -2.17 20.30
N LYS A 110 -1.56 -1.15 19.62
CA LYS A 110 -2.39 -0.08 20.21
C LYS A 110 -3.87 -0.23 19.84
N ASN A 111 -4.27 -1.41 19.38
CA ASN A 111 -5.60 -1.74 18.85
C ASN A 111 -6.07 -0.89 17.67
N ARG A 112 -5.16 -0.27 16.90
CA ARG A 112 -5.55 0.43 15.68
C ARG A 112 -5.75 -0.56 14.56
N VAL A 113 -6.84 -0.40 13.81
CA VAL A 113 -7.06 -1.17 12.59
C VAL A 113 -5.99 -0.82 11.56
N ILE A 114 -5.23 -1.84 11.16
CA ILE A 114 -4.18 -1.73 10.13
C ILE A 114 -4.60 -2.38 8.81
N TYR A 115 -5.54 -3.32 8.87
CA TYR A 115 -6.07 -3.99 7.70
C TYR A 115 -7.47 -4.55 7.98
N LYS A 116 -8.28 -4.65 6.93
CA LYS A 116 -9.62 -5.24 6.96
C LYS A 116 -9.75 -6.19 5.78
N GLU A 117 -10.21 -7.40 6.04
CA GLU A 117 -10.39 -8.43 5.01
C GLU A 117 -11.74 -9.13 5.18
N ILE A 118 -12.50 -9.28 4.09
CA ILE A 118 -13.69 -10.12 4.08
C ILE A 118 -13.21 -11.55 3.81
N ILE A 119 -13.31 -12.40 4.81
CA ILE A 119 -12.88 -13.80 4.75
C ILE A 119 -13.92 -14.66 4.05
N SER A 120 -15.20 -14.37 4.29
CA SER A 120 -16.29 -14.99 3.56
C SER A 120 -17.53 -14.11 3.54
N ILE A 121 -18.34 -14.32 2.51
CA ILE A 121 -19.69 -13.77 2.42
C ILE A 121 -20.60 -14.98 2.44
N GLY A 122 -21.49 -15.05 3.44
CA GLY A 122 -22.43 -16.14 3.61
C GLY A 122 -23.27 -16.36 2.35
N SER A 123 -23.59 -17.62 2.08
CA SER A 123 -24.81 -17.95 1.34
C SER A 123 -25.99 -18.03 2.33
N LEU A 124 -27.18 -18.39 1.89
CA LEU A 124 -28.44 -18.30 2.65
C LEU A 124 -28.46 -19.00 4.04
N SER A 125 -27.42 -19.74 4.47
CA SER A 125 -27.54 -20.64 5.63
C SER A 125 -26.29 -20.89 6.52
N ALA A 126 -25.07 -20.47 6.15
CA ALA A 126 -23.90 -20.53 7.06
C ALA A 126 -22.65 -19.84 6.49
N ALA A 127 -21.80 -19.35 7.40
CA ALA A 127 -20.38 -19.08 7.14
C ALA A 127 -19.54 -20.07 7.96
N ILE A 128 -18.71 -20.89 7.31
CA ILE A 128 -17.79 -21.81 7.99
C ILE A 128 -16.56 -21.01 8.41
N ALA A 129 -16.39 -20.79 9.71
CA ALA A 129 -15.17 -20.24 10.29
C ALA A 129 -14.55 -21.30 11.21
N HIS A 130 -13.36 -21.79 10.87
CA HIS A 130 -12.57 -22.65 11.76
C HIS A 130 -11.58 -21.77 12.54
N PRO A 131 -11.79 -21.56 13.86
CA PRO A 131 -10.77 -20.96 14.69
C PRO A 131 -9.63 -21.97 14.87
N ARG A 132 -8.42 -21.60 14.49
CA ARG A 132 -7.18 -22.30 14.88
C ARG A 132 -6.38 -21.37 15.77
#